data_AF-A0A535JH48-F1
#
_entry.id   AF-A0A535JH48-F1
#
_cell.length_a   1.000
_cell.length_b   1.000
_cell.length_c   1.000
_cell.angle_alpha   90.00
_cell.angle_beta   90.00
_cell.angle_gamma   90.00
#
_symmetry.space_group_name_H-M   'P 1'
#
loop_
_entity.id
_entity.type
_entity.pdbx_description
1 polymer ?
#
loop_
_entity_poly.entity_id
_entity_poly.type
_entity_poly.pdbx_seq_one_letter_code
_entity_poly.pdbx_strand_id
1 'polypeptide(L)'
;MSEFVFGTHNAAFVQVMYEEYLRDPSSVAPEWRELFDNGKLAELPIIQGARSTEQAAATPAPGPAAPPAPRSVLPAPPGATPITGPAARLVQNMTESLTVPTATSFRDISATTLDARRK
;
A
#
# COMPACT_ATOMS: atom_id res chain seq x y z
N MET A 1 3.45 27.07 -20.87
CA MET A 1 3.33 26.86 -19.42
C MET A 1 3.29 25.36 -19.19
N SER A 2 4.40 24.79 -18.72
CA SER A 2 4.57 23.36 -18.45
C SER A 2 3.78 22.96 -17.20
N GLU A 3 2.71 22.20 -17.41
CA GLU A 3 1.92 21.57 -16.35
C GLU A 3 2.82 20.63 -15.53
N PHE A 4 2.72 20.72 -14.21
CA PHE A 4 3.53 19.97 -13.26
C PHE A 4 3.24 18.46 -13.37
N VAL A 5 4.12 17.74 -14.07
CA VAL A 5 4.06 16.30 -14.39
C VAL A 5 3.99 15.37 -13.16
N PHE A 6 4.20 15.89 -11.94
CA PHE A 6 4.22 15.11 -10.71
C PHE A 6 3.31 15.67 -9.60
N GLY A 7 2.27 16.44 -9.93
CA GLY A 7 1.41 17.11 -8.93
C GLY A 7 0.54 16.22 -8.03
N THR A 8 0.78 14.90 -7.95
CA THR A 8 0.02 13.98 -7.09
C THR A 8 0.90 13.46 -5.96
N HIS A 9 0.30 13.05 -4.84
CA HIS A 9 0.91 12.68 -3.55
C HIS A 9 2.08 11.66 -3.57
N ASN A 10 2.46 11.17 -4.75
CA ASN A 10 3.51 10.18 -4.98
C ASN A 10 4.68 10.73 -5.84
N ALA A 11 4.70 12.03 -6.15
CA ALA A 11 5.72 12.71 -6.96
C ALA A 11 7.16 12.26 -6.73
N ALA A 12 7.57 12.20 -5.45
CA ALA A 12 8.91 11.83 -5.04
C ALA A 12 9.23 10.35 -5.31
N PHE A 13 8.25 9.46 -5.19
CA PHE A 13 8.41 8.04 -5.49
C PHE A 13 8.51 7.80 -7.00
N VAL A 14 7.67 8.47 -7.80
CA VAL A 14 7.75 8.40 -9.27
C VAL A 14 9.09 8.95 -9.76
N GLN A 15 9.58 10.04 -9.16
CA GLN A 15 10.90 10.61 -9.47
C GLN A 15 12.03 9.60 -9.24
N VAL A 16 12.03 8.89 -8.10
CA VAL A 16 13.03 7.86 -7.81
C VAL A 16 12.97 6.71 -8.83
N MET A 17 11.77 6.23 -9.18
CA MET A 17 11.59 5.20 -10.20
C MET A 17 12.09 5.64 -11.59
N TYR A 18 11.91 6.91 -11.94
CA TYR A 18 12.41 7.46 -13.19
C TYR A 18 13.94 7.56 -13.23
N GLU A 19 14.56 7.97 -12.11
CA GLU A 19 16.02 8.02 -11.98
C GLU A 19 16.67 6.62 -12.07
N GLU A 20 15.99 5.60 -11.54
CA GLU A 20 16.40 4.20 -11.68
C GLU A 20 16.25 3.71 -13.13
N TYR A 21 15.14 4.02 -13.79
CA TYR A 21 14.92 3.69 -15.20
C TYR A 21 15.99 4.30 -16.13
N LEU A 22 16.43 5.54 -15.87
CA LEU A 22 17.51 6.19 -16.63
C LEU A 22 18.89 5.52 -16.41
N ARG A 23 19.12 4.89 -15.25
CA ARG A 23 20.35 4.15 -14.98
C ARG A 23 20.32 2.76 -15.60
N ASP A 24 19.22 2.05 -15.43
CA ASP A 24 18.97 0.72 -15.98
C ASP A 24 17.46 0.51 -16.20
N PRO A 25 17.01 0.41 -17.45
CA PRO A 25 15.60 0.19 -17.76
C PRO A 25 15.05 -1.10 -17.15
N SER A 26 15.87 -2.13 -16.96
CA SER A 26 15.41 -3.41 -16.41
C SER A 26 15.19 -3.41 -14.89
N SER A 27 15.65 -2.37 -14.20
CA SER A 27 15.48 -2.19 -12.75
C SER A 27 14.06 -1.77 -12.36
N VAL A 28 13.24 -1.32 -13.31
CA VAL A 28 11.82 -0.98 -13.10
C VAL A 28 10.88 -2.01 -13.76
N ALA A 29 9.70 -2.18 -13.16
CA ALA A 29 8.71 -3.14 -13.66
C ALA A 29 8.27 -2.81 -15.10
N PRO A 30 7.85 -3.82 -15.90
CA PRO A 30 7.46 -3.63 -17.30
C PRO A 30 6.45 -2.51 -17.53
N GLU A 31 5.48 -2.38 -16.63
CA GLU A 31 4.39 -1.40 -16.70
C GLU A 31 4.91 0.04 -16.54
N TRP A 32 5.98 0.22 -15.76
CA TRP A 32 6.66 1.51 -15.57
C TRP A 32 7.57 1.86 -16.76
N ARG A 33 8.22 0.86 -17.36
CA ARG A 33 8.99 1.08 -18.60
C ARG A 33 8.09 1.55 -19.73
N GLU A 34 6.96 0.89 -19.93
CA GLU A 34 5.99 1.29 -20.95
C GLU A 34 5.46 2.71 -20.70
N LEU A 35 5.31 3.11 -19.45
CA LEU A 35 4.91 4.46 -19.07
C LEU A 35 6.00 5.51 -19.42
N PHE A 36 7.28 5.20 -19.16
CA PHE A 36 8.39 6.10 -19.47
C PHE A 36 8.77 6.13 -20.96
N ASP A 37 8.69 4.99 -21.66
CA ASP A 37 9.01 4.85 -23.09
C ASP A 37 7.98 5.56 -23.98
N ASN A 38 6.70 5.45 -23.65
CA ASN A 38 5.65 5.95 -24.54
C ASN A 38 5.51 7.48 -24.50
N GLY A 39 6.11 8.17 -23.52
CA GLY A 39 6.11 9.64 -23.37
C GLY A 39 4.71 10.28 -23.27
N LYS A 40 3.66 9.47 -23.38
CA LYS A 40 2.28 9.84 -23.20
C LYS A 40 2.07 9.91 -21.71
N LEU A 41 1.35 10.95 -21.29
CA LEU A 41 0.58 10.92 -20.06
C LEU A 41 -0.28 9.66 -20.15
N ALA A 42 0.25 8.53 -19.68
CA ALA A 42 -0.59 7.45 -19.28
C ALA A 42 -1.56 8.14 -18.33
N GLU A 43 -2.85 8.09 -18.66
CA GLU A 43 -3.82 7.93 -17.59
C GLU A 43 -3.22 6.82 -16.74
N LEU A 44 -2.48 7.22 -15.70
CA LEU A 44 -2.03 6.33 -14.65
C LEU A 44 -3.29 5.56 -14.36
N PRO A 45 -3.31 4.22 -14.55
CA PRO A 45 -4.50 3.46 -14.27
C PRO A 45 -4.92 3.92 -12.90
N ILE A 46 -6.08 4.58 -12.82
CA ILE A 46 -6.66 4.91 -11.53
C ILE A 46 -6.74 3.53 -10.91
N ILE A 47 -5.88 3.25 -9.93
CA ILE A 47 -6.09 2.14 -9.03
C ILE A 47 -7.40 2.55 -8.37
N GLN A 48 -8.51 2.19 -9.01
CA GLN A 48 -9.81 2.28 -8.42
C GLN A 48 -9.64 1.40 -7.21
N GLY A 49 -9.46 2.01 -6.03
CA GLY A 49 -9.62 1.30 -4.79
C GLY A 49 -10.96 0.61 -4.96
N ALA A 50 -10.91 -0.71 -5.17
CA ALA A 50 -12.07 -1.46 -5.61
C ALA A 50 -13.15 -1.16 -4.57
N ARG A 51 -14.12 -0.33 -4.96
CA ARG A 51 -15.42 -0.36 -4.33
C ARG A 51 -16.00 -1.68 -4.79
N SER A 52 -15.55 -2.75 -4.13
CA SER A 52 -16.29 -3.98 -4.03
C SER A 52 -17.63 -3.55 -3.47
N THR A 53 -18.62 -3.44 -4.35
CA THR A 53 -20.01 -3.53 -3.97
C THR A 53 -20.20 -4.96 -3.47
N GLU A 54 -19.75 -5.22 -2.25
CA GLU A 54 -20.06 -6.44 -1.53
C GLU A 54 -21.52 -6.31 -1.12
N GLN A 55 -22.35 -6.80 -2.03
CA GLN A 55 -23.75 -7.07 -1.84
C GLN A 55 -23.94 -7.76 -0.48
N ALA A 56 -24.76 -7.13 0.37
CA ALA A 56 -25.12 -7.64 1.68
C ALA A 56 -25.70 -9.06 1.56
N ALA A 57 -24.86 -10.06 1.83
CA ALA A 57 -25.28 -11.41 2.14
C ALA A 57 -25.11 -11.59 3.66
N ALA A 58 -26.23 -11.45 4.38
CA ALA A 58 -26.31 -11.80 5.78
C ALA A 58 -25.83 -13.25 5.98
N THR A 59 -24.71 -13.42 6.69
CA THR A 59 -24.14 -14.70 7.10
C THR A 59 -23.86 -14.61 8.61
N PRO A 60 -24.17 -15.65 9.41
CA PRO A 60 -24.39 -15.52 10.85
C PRO A 60 -23.10 -15.22 11.65
N ALA A 61 -23.31 -14.71 12.86
CA ALA A 61 -22.29 -14.28 13.81
C ALA A 61 -21.05 -15.19 13.87
N PRO A 62 -19.83 -14.62 13.91
CA PRO A 62 -18.62 -15.41 14.08
C PRO A 62 -18.62 -16.04 15.49
N GLY A 63 -18.67 -17.37 15.53
CA GLY A 63 -18.32 -18.12 16.72
C GLY A 63 -16.84 -17.92 17.10
N PRO A 64 -16.43 -18.34 18.30
CA PRO A 64 -15.06 -18.13 18.78
C PRO A 64 -14.04 -18.73 17.81
N ALA A 65 -13.09 -17.91 17.34
CA ALA A 65 -11.98 -18.37 16.53
C ALA A 65 -11.18 -19.43 17.29
N ALA A 66 -10.95 -20.58 16.63
CA ALA A 66 -10.10 -21.64 17.16
C ALA A 66 -8.68 -21.09 17.45
N PRO A 67 -7.99 -21.61 18.49
CA PRO A 67 -6.65 -21.17 18.82
C PRO A 67 -5.70 -21.37 17.62
N PRO A 68 -4.75 -20.46 17.40
CA PRO A 68 -3.83 -20.57 16.28
C PRO A 68 -3.01 -21.86 16.41
N ALA A 69 -3.01 -22.67 15.35
CA ALA A 69 -2.17 -23.85 15.24
C ALA A 69 -0.69 -23.46 15.44
N PRO A 70 0.14 -24.31 16.06
CA PRO A 70 1.56 -24.02 16.24
C PRO A 70 2.21 -23.81 14.88
N ARG A 71 2.89 -22.67 14.71
CA ARG A 71 3.61 -22.35 13.49
C ARG A 71 4.69 -23.40 13.28
N SER A 72 4.58 -24.16 12.19
CA SER A 72 5.64 -25.05 11.75
C SER A 72 6.88 -24.20 11.50
N VAL A 73 7.95 -24.44 12.25
CA VAL A 73 9.22 -23.73 12.13
C VAL A 73 9.92 -24.30 10.91
N LEU A 74 9.48 -23.89 9.72
CA LEU A 74 10.22 -24.18 8.50
C LEU A 74 11.58 -23.49 8.61
N PRO A 75 12.68 -24.19 8.28
CA PRO A 75 14.00 -23.57 8.29
C PRO A 75 14.01 -22.37 7.34
N ALA A 76 14.64 -21.28 7.77
CA ALA A 76 14.74 -20.07 6.97
C ALA A 76 15.46 -20.39 5.64
N PRO A 77 15.00 -19.82 4.50
CA PRO A 77 15.65 -20.07 3.22
C PRO A 77 17.09 -19.53 3.21
N PRO A 78 18.00 -20.13 2.42
CA PRO A 78 19.37 -19.65 2.32
C PRO A 78 19.41 -18.19 1.83
N GLY A 79 20.12 -17.34 2.55
CA GLY A 79 20.21 -15.89 2.29
C GLY A 79 19.20 -15.03 3.05
N ALA A 80 18.33 -15.61 3.89
CA ALA A 80 17.42 -14.83 4.72
C ALA A 80 18.14 -14.07 5.85
N THR A 81 17.83 -12.79 6.00
CA THR A 81 18.30 -11.96 7.13
C THR A 81 17.23 -11.87 8.22
N PRO A 82 17.55 -12.11 9.50
CA PRO A 82 16.57 -12.06 10.58
C PRO A 82 16.05 -10.64 10.81
N ILE A 83 14.73 -10.50 10.99
CA ILE A 83 14.11 -9.23 11.40
C ILE A 83 14.36 -9.03 12.90
N THR A 84 14.97 -7.91 13.28
CA THR A 84 15.36 -7.63 14.67
C THR A 84 14.92 -6.23 15.11
N GLY A 85 15.01 -5.97 16.43
CA GLY A 85 14.77 -4.65 17.01
C GLY A 85 13.33 -4.14 16.81
N PRO A 86 13.14 -2.84 16.52
CA PRO A 86 11.80 -2.24 16.32
C PRO A 86 10.99 -2.89 15.19
N ALA A 87 11.65 -3.36 14.13
CA ALA A 87 10.98 -4.03 13.03
C ALA A 87 10.35 -5.37 13.46
N ALA A 88 10.99 -6.11 14.37
CA ALA A 88 10.43 -7.35 14.92
C ALA A 88 9.17 -7.07 15.75
N ARG A 89 9.16 -5.98 16.52
CA ARG A 89 7.97 -5.53 17.27
C ARG A 89 6.82 -5.12 16.36
N LEU A 90 7.12 -4.46 15.23
CA LEU A 90 6.10 -4.13 14.24
C LEU A 90 5.45 -5.41 13.69
N VAL A 91 6.24 -6.41 13.30
CA VAL A 91 5.74 -7.69 12.79
C VAL A 91 4.84 -8.38 13.82
N GLN A 92 5.23 -8.36 15.10
CA GLN A 92 4.40 -8.89 16.18
C GLN A 92 3.06 -8.15 16.26
N ASN A 93 3.06 -6.82 16.34
CA ASN A 93 1.85 -6.01 16.45
C ASN A 93 0.92 -6.17 15.24
N MET A 94 1.50 -6.25 14.03
CA MET A 94 0.75 -6.49 12.79
C MET A 94 0.10 -7.88 12.80
N THR A 95 0.81 -8.89 13.29
CA THR A 95 0.25 -10.24 13.46
C THR A 95 -0.92 -10.23 14.44
N GLU A 96 -0.76 -9.59 15.59
CA GLU A 96 -1.80 -9.50 16.62
C GLU A 96 -3.05 -8.77 16.10
N SER A 97 -2.85 -7.76 15.24
CA SER A 97 -3.94 -7.00 14.61
C SER A 97 -4.86 -7.85 13.74
N LEU A 98 -4.40 -9.01 13.22
CA LEU A 98 -5.24 -9.92 12.43
C LEU A 98 -6.42 -10.51 13.22
N THR A 99 -6.36 -10.47 14.55
CA THR A 99 -7.46 -10.92 15.42
C THR A 99 -8.57 -9.89 15.57
N VAL A 100 -8.32 -8.64 15.18
CA VAL A 100 -9.28 -7.54 15.32
C VAL A 100 -10.10 -7.41 14.03
N PRO A 101 -11.44 -7.56 14.09
CA PRO A 101 -12.29 -7.37 12.92
C PRO A 101 -12.25 -5.90 12.49
N THR A 102 -11.58 -5.64 11.37
CA THR A 102 -11.35 -4.27 10.89
C THR A 102 -12.53 -3.81 10.04
N ALA A 103 -13.16 -2.70 10.41
CA ALA A 103 -14.20 -2.04 9.62
C ALA A 103 -13.76 -0.60 9.31
N THR A 104 -13.50 -0.31 8.03
CA THR A 104 -13.00 1.00 7.59
C THR A 104 -14.16 1.91 7.16
N SER A 105 -14.17 3.16 7.63
CA SER A 105 -15.12 4.20 7.23
C SER A 105 -14.36 5.41 6.69
N PHE A 106 -14.93 6.11 5.70
CA PHE A 106 -14.33 7.29 5.09
C PHE A 106 -15.21 8.53 5.30
N ARG A 107 -14.57 9.70 5.44
CA ARG A 107 -15.23 11.00 5.59
C ARG A 107 -14.45 12.07 4.81
N ASP A 108 -15.18 12.96 4.17
CA ASP A 108 -14.61 14.12 3.49
C ASP A 108 -14.65 15.35 4.41
N ILE A 109 -13.50 16.01 4.56
CA ILE A 109 -13.34 17.21 5.39
C ILE A 109 -12.51 18.23 4.60
N SER A 110 -13.02 19.45 4.46
CA SER A 110 -12.31 20.53 3.77
C SER A 110 -11.08 20.99 4.57
N ALA A 111 -9.91 21.01 3.92
CA ALA A 111 -8.65 21.44 4.53
C ALA A 111 -8.71 22.87 5.07
N THR A 112 -9.38 23.78 4.34
CA THR A 112 -9.57 25.19 4.75
C THR A 112 -10.25 25.31 6.12
N THR A 113 -11.21 24.42 6.41
CA THR A 113 -11.92 24.38 7.70
C THR A 113 -10.99 23.95 8.84
N LEU A 114 -10.06 23.04 8.58
CA LEU A 114 -9.07 22.59 9.56
C LEU A 114 -8.01 23.66 9.81
N ASP A 115 -7.49 24.28 8.75
CA ASP A 115 -6.44 25.29 8.85
C ASP A 115 -6.91 26.58 9.53
N ALA A 116 -8.17 26.98 9.33
CA ALA A 116 -8.74 28.13 10.04
C ALA A 116 -8.72 27.99 11.57
N ARG A 117 -8.56 26.75 12.09
CA ARG A 117 -8.47 26.45 13.53
C ARG A 117 -7.06 26.07 13.99
N ARG A 118 -6.08 25.99 13.09
CA ARG A 118 -4.69 25.71 13.43
C ARG A 118 -4.09 26.97 14.06
N LYS A 119 -3.62 26.87 15.31
CA LYS A 119 -2.85 27.93 15.99
C LYS A 119 -1.42 27.98 15.49
#